data_AF-A0A3R9F2Z9-F1
#
_entry.id   AF-A0A3R9F2Z9-F1
#
_cell.length_a   1.000
_cell.length_b   1.000
_cell.length_c   1.000
_cell.angle_alpha   90.00
_cell.angle_beta   90.00
_cell.angle_gamma   90.00
#
_symmetry.space_group_name_H-M   'P 1'
#
loop_
_entity.id
_entity.type
_entity.pdbx_description
1 polymer ?
#
loop_
_entity_poly.entity_id
_entity_poly.type
_entity_poly.pdbx_seq_one_letter_code
_entity_poly.pdbx_strand_id
1 'polypeptide(L)'
;MDKLSDWLASGEYLPIFMRDFHDQKDVFKAMHNTIHNANENGNPRDGHIYVVDTFLWYMARCGYTLQKSRKGVPFKDMQDDIDRYKAEASRAFSAMISGK
;
A
#
# COMPACT_ATOMS: atom_id res chain seq x y z
N MET A 1 -0.02 -10.14 -19.33
CA MET A 1 -0.45 -9.18 -18.30
C MET A 1 -0.91 -7.91 -19.02
N ASP A 2 -1.76 -7.08 -18.41
CA ASP A 2 -2.06 -5.77 -18.99
C ASP A 2 -0.90 -4.78 -18.74
N LYS A 3 -0.90 -3.64 -19.45
CA LYS A 3 0.16 -2.63 -19.34
C LYS A 3 0.37 -2.11 -17.91
N LEU A 4 -0.69 -2.06 -17.10
CA LEU A 4 -0.59 -1.62 -15.71
C LEU A 4 0.13 -2.70 -14.87
N SER A 5 -0.23 -3.96 -15.06
CA SER A 5 0.34 -5.11 -14.38
C SER A 5 1.83 -5.30 -14.71
N ASP A 6 2.21 -5.12 -15.98
CA ASP A 6 3.61 -5.16 -16.41
C ASP A 6 4.44 -4.05 -15.73
N TRP A 7 3.88 -2.84 -15.63
CA TRP A 7 4.54 -1.73 -14.96
C TRP A 7 4.66 -1.95 -13.44
N LEU A 8 3.64 -2.52 -12.80
CA LEU A 8 3.72 -2.90 -11.38
C LEU A 8 4.79 -3.98 -11.17
N ALA A 9 4.87 -5.00 -12.02
CA ALA A 9 5.90 -6.03 -11.93
C ALA A 9 7.32 -5.48 -12.10
N SER A 10 7.49 -4.39 -12.86
CA SER A 10 8.80 -3.75 -13.07
C SER A 10 9.39 -3.04 -11.86
N GLY A 11 8.57 -2.71 -10.84
CA GLY A 11 9.00 -1.94 -9.68
C GLY A 11 9.35 -0.46 -9.96
N GLU A 12 9.11 0.05 -11.17
CA GLU A 12 9.46 1.41 -11.56
C GLU A 12 8.79 2.52 -10.72
N TYR A 13 7.72 2.20 -10.00
CA TYR A 13 7.05 3.10 -9.06
C TYR A 13 7.84 3.36 -7.77
N LEU A 14 8.93 2.60 -7.55
CA LEU A 14 9.83 2.78 -6.41
C LEU A 14 11.11 3.54 -6.83
N PRO A 15 11.77 4.25 -5.89
CA PRO A 15 13.14 4.73 -6.06
C PRO A 15 14.10 3.57 -6.38
N ILE A 16 15.18 3.85 -7.12
CA ILE A 16 16.13 2.83 -7.59
C ILE A 16 16.66 1.96 -6.43
N PHE A 17 17.08 2.59 -5.33
CA PHE A 17 17.60 1.90 -4.14
C PHE A 17 16.57 1.02 -3.41
N MET A 18 15.29 1.08 -3.79
CA MET A 18 14.24 0.23 -3.24
C MET A 18 13.73 -0.80 -4.26
N ARG A 19 14.26 -0.82 -5.48
CA ARG A 19 13.87 -1.80 -6.50
C ARG A 19 14.55 -3.15 -6.30
N ASP A 20 15.75 -3.15 -5.73
CA ASP A 20 16.45 -4.37 -5.36
C ASP A 20 15.94 -4.88 -3.99
N PHE A 21 15.55 -6.15 -3.95
CA PHE A 21 15.10 -6.84 -2.75
C PHE A 21 16.17 -6.87 -1.65
N HIS A 22 17.45 -6.89 -2.02
CA HIS A 22 18.54 -6.86 -1.03
C HIS A 22 18.63 -5.50 -0.33
N ASP A 23 18.53 -4.40 -1.08
CA ASP A 23 18.58 -3.04 -0.54
C ASP A 23 17.32 -2.70 0.29
N GLN A 24 16.16 -3.27 -0.07
CA GLN A 24 14.93 -3.12 0.72
C GLN A 24 15.11 -3.57 2.17
N LYS A 25 15.85 -4.66 2.43
CA LYS A 25 16.03 -5.19 3.79
C LYS A 25 16.73 -4.20 4.70
N ASP A 26 17.74 -3.50 4.19
CA ASP A 26 18.49 -2.56 4.99
C ASP A 26 17.70 -1.27 5.25
N VAL A 27 16.88 -0.83 4.29
CA VAL A 27 15.89 0.24 4.49
C VAL A 27 14.90 -0.14 5.60
N PHE A 28 14.33 -1.36 5.55
CA PHE A 28 13.37 -1.80 6.55
C PHE A 28 14.00 -1.94 7.94
N LYS A 29 15.23 -2.45 8.06
CA LYS A 29 15.96 -2.51 9.34
C LYS A 29 16.24 -1.11 9.89
N ALA A 30 16.73 -0.20 9.05
CA ALA A 30 17.00 1.19 9.45
C ALA A 30 15.72 1.87 9.95
N MET A 31 14.61 1.65 9.25
CA MET A 31 13.31 2.16 9.64
C MET A 31 12.85 1.61 11.00
N HIS A 32 12.87 0.28 11.22
CA HIS A 32 12.45 -0.34 12.48
C HIS A 32 13.31 0.12 13.67
N ASN A 33 14.61 0.34 13.45
CA ASN A 33 15.49 0.88 14.48
C ASN A 33 15.20 2.36 14.79
N THR A 34 14.71 3.12 13.81
CA THR A 34 14.44 4.56 13.95
C THR A 34 13.05 4.84 14.51
N ILE A 35 12.06 4.01 14.18
CA ILE A 35 10.68 4.17 14.59
C ILE A 35 10.29 2.98 15.48
N HIS A 36 10.32 3.21 16.79
CA HIS A 36 10.16 2.17 17.81
C HIS A 36 8.75 1.54 17.87
N ASN A 37 7.73 2.17 17.27
CA ASN A 37 6.36 1.62 17.21
C ASN A 37 6.17 0.54 16.14
N ALA A 38 7.18 0.27 15.30
CA ALA A 38 7.04 -0.67 14.18
C ALA A 38 6.69 -2.10 14.64
N ASN A 39 7.18 -2.50 15.82
CA ASN A 39 6.96 -3.83 16.41
C ASN A 39 5.65 -3.95 17.21
N GLU A 40 4.92 -2.85 17.42
CA GLU A 40 3.66 -2.85 18.17
C GLU A 40 2.45 -3.19 17.28
N ASN A 41 2.68 -3.39 15.98
CA ASN A 41 1.69 -3.63 14.94
C ASN A 41 1.45 -5.14 14.70
N GLY A 42 0.76 -5.83 15.61
CA GLY A 42 0.57 -7.28 15.64
C GLY A 42 -0.61 -7.88 14.82
N ASN A 43 -1.42 -7.08 14.13
CA ASN A 43 -2.62 -7.51 13.40
C ASN A 43 -2.60 -7.01 11.94
N PRO A 44 -3.23 -7.69 10.95
CA PRO A 44 -3.49 -7.12 9.62
C PRO A 44 -4.18 -5.74 9.62
N ARG A 45 -4.97 -5.41 10.66
CA ARG A 45 -5.44 -4.03 10.91
C ARG A 45 -4.27 -3.07 11.21
N ASP A 46 -3.17 -3.55 11.74
CA ASP A 46 -1.96 -2.77 11.99
C ASP A 46 -1.06 -2.67 10.75
N GLY A 47 -1.35 -3.44 9.68
CA GLY A 47 -0.64 -3.33 8.42
C GLY A 47 -0.82 -1.97 7.74
N HIS A 48 -2.00 -1.36 7.84
CA HIS A 48 -2.19 0.00 7.32
C HIS A 48 -1.52 1.06 8.19
N ILE A 49 -1.50 0.86 9.52
CA ILE A 49 -0.78 1.70 10.48
C ILE A 49 0.72 1.64 10.17
N TYR A 50 1.26 0.45 9.95
CA TYR A 50 2.65 0.29 9.53
C TYR A 50 2.95 1.03 8.23
N VAL A 51 2.09 0.95 7.21
CA VAL A 51 2.33 1.65 5.94
C VAL A 51 2.25 3.16 6.10
N VAL A 52 1.21 3.68 6.77
CA VAL A 52 0.98 5.13 6.87
C VAL A 52 1.86 5.78 7.94
N ASP A 53 1.91 5.21 9.14
CA ASP A 53 2.53 5.83 10.31
C ASP A 53 4.00 5.43 10.49
N THR A 54 4.42 4.28 9.97
CA THR A 54 5.83 3.85 10.06
C THR A 54 6.55 4.12 8.74
N PHE A 55 6.09 3.54 7.64
CA PHE A 55 6.79 3.63 6.36
C PHE A 55 6.73 5.04 5.75
N LEU A 56 5.54 5.59 5.53
CA LEU A 56 5.44 6.92 4.91
C LEU A 56 6.02 8.02 5.79
N TRP A 57 5.92 7.91 7.12
CA TRP A 57 6.59 8.85 8.04
C TRP A 57 8.11 8.77 7.96
N TYR A 58 8.68 7.56 7.89
CA TYR A 58 10.12 7.40 7.68
C TYR A 58 10.56 8.03 6.36
N MET A 59 9.83 7.76 5.28
CA MET A 59 10.09 8.35 3.97
C MET A 59 10.03 9.88 4.03
N ALA A 60 9.02 10.45 4.72
CA ALA A 60 8.91 11.88 4.94
C ALA A 60 10.08 12.46 5.76
N ARG A 61 10.56 11.76 6.79
CA ARG A 61 11.80 12.13 7.52
C ARG A 61 13.02 12.16 6.61
N CYS A 62 13.06 11.33 5.59
CA CYS A 62 14.12 11.31 4.57
C CYS A 62 13.85 12.29 3.40
N GLY A 63 12.84 13.16 3.48
CA GLY A 63 12.55 14.18 2.47
C GLY A 63 11.69 13.70 1.29
N TYR A 64 11.11 12.51 1.37
CA TYR A 64 10.22 11.98 0.32
C TYR A 64 8.75 12.37 0.56
N THR A 65 7.99 12.48 -0.53
CA THR A 65 6.53 12.67 -0.48
C THR A 65 5.84 11.69 -1.41
N LEU A 66 4.60 11.32 -1.09
CA LEU A 66 3.78 10.52 -1.99
C LEU A 66 3.28 11.41 -3.14
N GLN A 67 3.51 10.98 -4.38
CA GLN A 67 3.10 11.72 -5.57
C GLN A 67 2.43 10.78 -6.57
N LYS A 68 1.36 11.25 -7.23
CA LYS A 68 0.70 10.50 -8.30
C LYS A 68 1.66 10.34 -9.49
N SER A 69 1.82 9.10 -9.95
CA SER A 69 2.67 8.80 -11.10
C SER A 69 2.19 9.51 -12.37
N ARG A 70 3.14 9.90 -13.23
CA ARG A 70 2.90 10.50 -14.55
C ARG A 70 3.10 9.50 -15.70
N LYS A 71 3.34 8.22 -15.40
CA LYS A 71 3.53 7.18 -16.43
C LYS A 71 2.26 7.01 -17.25
N GLY A 72 2.41 6.82 -18.57
CA GLY A 72 1.29 6.60 -19.50
C GLY A 72 0.73 5.19 -19.46
N VAL A 73 0.33 4.71 -18.28
CA VAL A 73 -0.30 3.39 -18.08
C VAL A 73 -1.77 3.56 -17.70
N PRO A 74 -2.64 2.58 -18.01
CA PRO A 74 -4.06 2.67 -17.70
C PRO A 74 -4.31 2.50 -16.19
N PHE A 75 -4.07 3.57 -15.42
CA PHE A 75 -4.32 3.58 -13.98
C PHE A 75 -5.79 3.34 -13.66
N LYS A 76 -6.05 2.63 -12.56
CA LYS A 76 -7.40 2.43 -12.01
C LYS A 76 -7.86 3.67 -11.25
N ASP A 77 -9.16 3.87 -11.21
CA ASP A 77 -9.78 4.82 -10.29
C ASP A 77 -9.99 4.14 -8.94
N MET A 78 -9.42 4.74 -7.88
CA MET A 78 -9.55 4.23 -6.53
C MET A 78 -10.99 4.36 -6.01
N GLN A 79 -11.72 5.38 -6.47
CA GLN A 79 -13.10 5.60 -6.04
C GLN A 79 -14.01 4.48 -6.54
N ASP A 80 -13.82 4.02 -7.78
CA ASP A 80 -14.55 2.88 -8.34
C ASP A 80 -14.33 1.60 -7.52
N ASP A 81 -13.10 1.38 -7.04
CA ASP A 81 -12.77 0.24 -6.19
C ASP A 81 -13.43 0.34 -4.80
N ILE A 82 -13.43 1.54 -4.20
CA ILE A 82 -14.11 1.80 -2.92
C ILE A 82 -15.61 1.57 -3.04
N ASP A 83 -16.24 2.08 -4.10
CA ASP A 83 -17.69 2.00 -4.28
C ASP A 83 -18.13 0.58 -4.60
N ARG A 84 -17.35 -0.14 -5.42
CA ARG A 84 -17.57 -1.57 -5.66
C ARG A 84 -17.50 -2.38 -4.37
N TYR A 85 -16.48 -2.16 -3.55
CA TYR A 85 -16.36 -2.83 -2.24
C TYR A 85 -17.57 -2.56 -1.33
N LYS A 86 -17.98 -1.29 -1.20
CA LYS A 86 -19.16 -0.92 -0.40
C LYS A 86 -20.44 -1.60 -0.90
N ALA A 87 -20.64 -1.64 -2.22
CA ALA A 87 -21.80 -2.26 -2.84
C ALA A 87 -21.81 -3.79 -2.63
N GLU A 88 -20.66 -4.45 -2.68
CA GLU A 88 -20.53 -5.88 -2.39
C GLU A 88 -20.81 -6.20 -0.92
N ALA A 89 -20.22 -5.42 0.00
CA ALA A 89 -20.46 -5.56 1.43
C ALA A 89 -21.95 -5.37 1.79
N SER A 90 -22.59 -4.35 1.21
CA SER A 90 -24.02 -4.10 1.39
C SER A 90 -24.88 -5.26 0.88
N ARG A 91 -24.58 -5.80 -0.30
CA ARG A 91 -25.29 -6.97 -0.85
C ARG A 91 -25.14 -8.22 0.02
N ALA A 92 -23.92 -8.50 0.48
CA ALA A 92 -23.65 -9.64 1.35
C ALA A 92 -24.42 -9.54 2.68
N PHE A 93 -24.46 -8.34 3.28
CA PHE A 93 -25.21 -8.08 4.50
C PHE A 93 -26.71 -8.26 4.31
N SER A 94 -27.28 -7.68 3.24
CA SER A 94 -28.71 -7.85 2.92
C SER A 94 -29.08 -9.32 2.74
N ALA A 95 -28.26 -10.10 2.02
CA ALA A 95 -28.50 -11.53 1.81
C ALA A 95 -28.49 -12.35 3.12
N MET A 96 -27.61 -11.99 4.07
CA MET A 96 -27.53 -12.63 5.38
C MET A 96 -28.76 -12.34 6.25
N ILE A 97 -29.36 -11.16 6.12
CA ILE A 97 -30.57 -10.77 6.87
C ILE A 97 -31.84 -11.34 6.24
N SER A 98 -31.93 -11.39 4.91
CA SER A 98 -33.08 -11.95 4.19
C SER A 98 -33.11 -13.48 4.15
N GLY A 99 -32.03 -14.15 4.56
CA GLY A 99 -31.92 -15.60 4.67
C GLY A 99 -32.35 -16.17 6.03
N LYS A 100 -32.99 -15.35 6.87
CA LYS A 100 -33.77 -15.77 8.06
C LYS A 100 -35.25 -15.54 7.77
#